data_AF-A0A851DGR1-F1
#
_entry.id   AF-A0A851DGR1-F1
#
_cell.length_a   1.000
_cell.length_b   1.000
_cell.length_c   1.000
_cell.angle_alpha   90.00
_cell.angle_beta   90.00
_cell.angle_gamma   90.00
#
_symmetry.space_group_name_H-M   'P 1'
#
loop_
_entity.id
_entity.type
_entity.pdbx_description
1 polymer ?
#
loop_
_entity_poly.entity_id
_entity_poly.type
_entity_poly.pdbx_seq_one_letter_code
_entity_poly.pdbx_strand_id
1 'polypeptide(L)'
;LEGSLLTQPWASVCLGESAFLAKACFGDTGYVLLISDLSSVWYESADTEAVGQRSKELNKRLTVHVSSFLHRLRNLMCPLLAGQQDAATSFSCHHTADGLSLHVKSELSGLPFYWDFHCCPAPVEMV
;
A
#
# COMPACT_ATOMS: atom_id res chain seq x y z
N LEU A 1 2.69 1.96 -14.83
CA LEU A 1 2.13 1.21 -13.68
C LEU A 1 0.63 1.01 -13.82
N GLU A 2 -0.13 2.03 -14.22
CA GLU A 2 -1.61 1.95 -14.36
C GLU A 2 -2.07 0.86 -15.35
N GLY A 3 -1.46 0.75 -16.53
CA GLY A 3 -1.77 -0.34 -17.47
C GLY A 3 -1.54 -1.73 -16.89
N SER A 4 -0.55 -1.89 -16.01
CA SER A 4 -0.24 -3.15 -15.33
C SER A 4 -1.17 -3.45 -14.15
N LEU A 5 -1.81 -2.42 -13.59
CA LEU A 5 -2.81 -2.53 -12.52
C LEU A 5 -4.13 -3.12 -13.04
N LEU A 6 -4.50 -2.80 -14.29
CA LEU A 6 -5.69 -3.35 -14.93
C LEU A 6 -5.66 -4.88 -14.99
N THR A 7 -4.49 -5.46 -15.14
CA THR A 7 -4.29 -6.92 -15.18
C THR A 7 -4.13 -7.57 -13.80
N GLN A 8 -4.07 -6.78 -12.71
CA GLN A 8 -3.98 -7.35 -11.37
C GLN A 8 -5.36 -7.85 -10.91
N PRO A 9 -5.44 -9.04 -10.28
CA PRO A 9 -6.69 -9.53 -9.73
C PRO A 9 -7.11 -8.68 -8.52
N TRP A 10 -8.41 -8.53 -8.35
CA TRP A 10 -8.96 -8.09 -7.08
C TRP A 10 -8.84 -9.20 -6.04
N ALA A 11 -8.31 -8.86 -4.88
CA ALA A 11 -8.16 -9.76 -3.75
C ALA A 11 -8.98 -9.27 -2.56
N SER A 12 -9.60 -10.21 -1.85
CA SER A 12 -10.20 -9.91 -0.54
C SER A 12 -9.09 -9.78 0.49
N VAL A 13 -9.05 -8.66 1.21
CA VAL A 13 -8.06 -8.39 2.25
C VAL A 13 -8.74 -7.93 3.54
N CYS A 14 -8.17 -8.29 4.68
CA CYS A 14 -8.60 -7.82 5.99
C CYS A 14 -7.61 -6.77 6.49
N LEU A 15 -8.09 -5.57 6.77
CA LEU A 15 -7.29 -4.45 7.27
C LEU A 15 -7.83 -4.07 8.65
N GLY A 16 -7.21 -4.60 9.69
CA GLY A 16 -7.78 -4.58 11.04
C GLY A 16 -9.05 -5.43 11.09
N GLU A 17 -10.16 -4.82 11.49
CA GLU A 17 -11.47 -5.49 11.65
C GLU A 17 -12.36 -5.38 10.40
N SER A 18 -11.90 -4.68 9.37
CA SER A 18 -12.68 -4.38 8.16
C SER A 18 -12.18 -5.18 6.95
N ALA A 19 -13.13 -5.65 6.13
CA ALA A 19 -12.85 -6.36 4.90
C ALA A 19 -12.93 -5.42 3.69
N PHE A 20 -11.99 -5.56 2.77
CA PHE A 20 -11.90 -4.77 1.54
C PHE A 20 -11.59 -5.66 0.34
N LEU A 21 -11.87 -5.15 -0.85
CA LEU A 21 -11.23 -5.59 -2.07
C LEU A 21 -10.05 -4.69 -2.36
N ALA A 22 -8.90 -5.26 -2.71
CA ALA A 22 -7.72 -4.49 -3.11
C ALA A 22 -7.02 -5.11 -4.31
N LYS A 23 -6.34 -4.28 -5.09
CA LYS A 23 -5.36 -4.70 -6.10
C LYS A 23 -4.25 -3.67 -6.17
N ALA A 24 -3.03 -4.12 -6.39
CA ALA A 24 -1.88 -3.24 -6.41
C ALA A 24 -0.83 -3.69 -7.42
N CYS A 25 -0.09 -2.73 -7.96
CA CYS A 25 1.06 -2.96 -8.82
C CYS A 25 2.25 -2.18 -8.28
N PHE A 26 3.37 -2.88 -8.05
CA PHE A 26 4.63 -2.31 -7.58
C PHE A 26 5.69 -2.50 -8.66
N GLY A 27 6.35 -1.41 -9.06
CA GLY A 27 7.52 -1.43 -9.92
C GLY A 27 8.72 -0.76 -9.26
N ASP A 28 9.83 -0.63 -9.98
CA ASP A 28 11.05 -0.04 -9.45
C ASP A 28 10.97 1.49 -9.30
N THR A 29 10.00 2.12 -9.97
CA THR A 29 9.83 3.58 -10.01
C THR A 29 8.58 4.08 -9.27
N GLY A 30 7.83 3.19 -8.63
CA GLY A 30 6.61 3.56 -7.93
C GLY A 30 5.64 2.41 -7.74
N TYR A 31 4.46 2.73 -7.23
CA TYR A 31 3.35 1.79 -7.13
C TYR A 31 2.01 2.46 -7.43
N VAL A 32 1.01 1.62 -7.66
CA VAL A 32 -0.39 2.02 -7.72
C VAL A 32 -1.22 1.02 -6.91
N LEU A 33 -2.14 1.52 -6.09
CA LEU A 33 -3.04 0.75 -5.24
C LEU A 33 -4.48 1.20 -5.49
N LEU A 34 -5.37 0.24 -5.68
CA LEU A 34 -6.82 0.43 -5.57
C LEU A 34 -7.36 -0.37 -4.39
N ILE A 35 -8.31 0.23 -3.68
CA ILE A 35 -8.98 -0.39 -2.54
C ILE A 35 -10.46 -0.01 -2.54
N SER A 36 -11.34 -0.94 -2.18
CA SER A 36 -12.79 -0.74 -2.13
C SER A 36 -13.41 -1.48 -0.96
N ASP A 37 -14.37 -0.85 -0.30
CA ASP A 37 -15.24 -1.45 0.72
C ASP A 37 -16.60 -1.90 0.12
N LEU A 38 -16.67 -2.01 -1.21
CA LEU A 38 -17.89 -2.24 -2.01
C LEU A 38 -18.89 -1.08 -2.05
N SER A 39 -18.67 -0.01 -1.27
CA SER A 39 -19.48 1.21 -1.29
C SER A 39 -18.78 2.35 -1.99
N SER A 40 -17.46 2.47 -1.80
CA SER A 40 -16.56 3.45 -2.39
C SER A 40 -15.31 2.78 -2.92
N VAL A 41 -14.58 3.51 -3.76
CA VAL A 41 -13.27 3.09 -4.28
C VAL A 41 -12.28 4.20 -4.01
N TRP A 42 -11.12 3.83 -3.46
CA TRP A 42 -10.00 4.73 -3.23
C TRP A 42 -8.77 4.27 -4.01
N TYR A 43 -7.91 5.23 -4.28
CA TYR A 43 -6.76 5.10 -5.15
C TYR A 43 -5.56 5.83 -4.56
N GLU A 44 -4.38 5.23 -4.69
CA GLU A 44 -3.12 5.95 -4.54
C GLU A 44 -2.16 5.55 -5.66
N SER A 45 -1.44 6.54 -6.19
CA SER A 45 -0.24 6.34 -7.00
C SER A 45 0.89 7.16 -6.40
N ALA A 46 2.04 6.53 -6.25
CA ALA A 46 3.23 7.15 -5.71
C ALA A 46 4.44 6.79 -6.57
N ASP A 47 5.17 7.82 -7.00
CA ASP A 47 6.43 7.68 -7.72
C ASP A 47 7.63 7.63 -6.77
N THR A 48 8.83 7.63 -7.32
CA THR A 48 10.06 7.59 -6.51
C THR A 48 10.25 8.79 -5.59
N GLU A 49 9.75 9.97 -5.97
CA GLU A 49 9.89 11.18 -5.17
C GLU A 49 8.96 11.11 -3.95
N ALA A 50 7.68 10.82 -4.18
CA ALA A 50 6.69 10.62 -3.12
C ALA A 50 7.14 9.50 -2.15
N VAL A 51 7.66 8.39 -2.70
CA VAL A 51 8.15 7.28 -1.88
C VAL A 51 9.39 7.67 -1.08
N GLY A 52 10.34 8.35 -1.72
CA GLY A 52 11.57 8.83 -1.09
C GLY A 52 11.30 9.82 0.05
N GLN A 53 10.34 10.72 -0.12
CA GLN A 53 9.97 11.68 0.90
C GLN A 53 9.27 10.99 2.09
N ARG A 54 8.22 10.22 1.81
CA ARG A 54 7.43 9.54 2.86
C ARG A 54 8.26 8.52 3.64
N SER A 55 9.16 7.80 2.98
CA SER A 55 10.04 6.83 3.66
C SER A 55 10.96 7.51 4.68
N LYS A 56 11.50 8.70 4.38
CA LYS A 56 12.33 9.48 5.33
C LYS A 56 11.52 9.99 6.51
N GLU A 57 10.28 10.40 6.26
CA GLU A 57 9.37 10.91 7.30
C GLU A 57 8.98 9.82 8.30
N LEU A 58 8.57 8.66 7.79
CA LEU A 58 8.07 7.54 8.59
C LEU A 58 9.19 6.67 9.19
N ASN A 59 10.33 6.56 8.50
CA ASN A 59 11.41 5.66 8.87
C ASN A 59 12.74 6.41 9.02
N LYS A 60 12.80 7.39 9.93
CA LYS A 60 13.93 8.31 10.14
C LYS A 60 15.30 7.65 10.36
N ARG A 61 15.35 6.37 10.72
CA ARG A 61 16.59 5.59 10.96
C ARG A 61 16.97 4.69 9.78
N LEU A 62 16.11 4.53 8.78
CA LEU A 62 16.38 3.72 7.60
C LEU A 62 16.97 4.62 6.51
N THR A 63 18.18 4.29 6.07
CA THR A 63 18.81 4.90 4.89
C THR A 63 18.92 3.83 3.81
N VAL A 64 17.90 3.74 2.97
CA VAL A 64 17.82 2.75 1.89
C VAL A 64 17.43 3.44 0.58
N HIS A 65 17.82 2.84 -0.55
CA HIS A 65 17.38 3.30 -1.86
C HIS A 65 15.87 3.11 -2.03
N VAL A 66 15.24 4.02 -2.77
CA VAL A 66 13.78 4.00 -3.02
C VAL A 66 13.34 2.68 -3.68
N SER A 67 14.14 2.12 -4.59
CA SER A 67 13.86 0.83 -5.22
C SER A 67 13.82 -0.32 -4.20
N SER A 68 14.74 -0.34 -3.23
CA SER A 68 14.72 -1.30 -2.12
C SER A 68 13.49 -1.13 -1.24
N PHE A 69 13.05 0.11 -1.03
CA PHE A 69 11.85 0.43 -0.28
C PHE A 69 10.58 -0.06 -1.01
N LEU A 70 10.48 0.20 -2.32
CA LEU A 70 9.40 -0.31 -3.18
C LEU A 70 9.35 -1.84 -3.22
N HIS A 71 10.52 -2.49 -3.33
CA HIS A 71 10.62 -3.94 -3.23
C HIS A 71 10.13 -4.46 -1.88
N ARG A 72 10.45 -3.75 -0.78
CA ARG A 72 9.94 -4.09 0.55
C ARG A 72 8.42 -3.95 0.62
N LEU A 73 7.83 -2.87 0.12
CA LEU A 73 6.38 -2.70 0.08
C LEU A 73 5.69 -3.81 -0.71
N ARG A 74 6.25 -4.19 -1.86
CA ARG A 74 5.78 -5.33 -2.65
C ARG A 74 5.80 -6.62 -1.83
N ASN A 75 6.87 -6.90 -1.10
CA ASN A 75 7.00 -8.11 -0.29
C ASN A 75 6.05 -8.13 0.92
N LEU A 76 5.54 -6.98 1.37
CA LEU A 76 4.50 -6.89 2.39
C LEU A 76 3.09 -7.07 1.80
N MET A 77 2.83 -6.43 0.66
CA MET A 77 1.49 -6.38 0.06
C MET A 77 1.14 -7.63 -0.76
N CYS A 78 2.10 -8.24 -1.46
CA CYS A 78 1.81 -9.43 -2.28
C CYS A 78 1.27 -10.61 -1.45
N PRO A 79 1.85 -10.97 -0.28
CA PRO A 79 1.28 -12.02 0.58
C PRO A 79 -0.13 -11.66 1.08
N LEU A 80 -0.36 -10.39 1.47
CA LEU A 80 -1.69 -9.92 1.86
C LEU A 80 -2.71 -10.13 0.73
N LEU A 81 -2.38 -9.70 -0.49
CA LEU A 81 -3.23 -9.86 -1.68
C LEU A 81 -3.40 -11.32 -2.11
N ALA A 82 -2.50 -12.21 -1.71
CA ALA A 82 -2.64 -13.66 -1.93
C ALA A 82 -3.46 -14.37 -0.83
N GLY A 83 -3.94 -13.63 0.19
CA GLY A 83 -4.60 -14.22 1.36
C GLY A 83 -3.65 -14.95 2.30
N GLN A 84 -2.35 -14.68 2.20
CA GLN A 84 -1.26 -15.31 2.95
C GLN A 84 -0.59 -14.28 3.88
N GLN A 85 -1.40 -13.58 4.68
CA GLN A 85 -0.89 -12.51 5.54
C GLN A 85 0.14 -13.05 6.55
N ASP A 86 1.29 -12.39 6.62
CA ASP A 86 2.31 -12.66 7.63
C ASP A 86 1.86 -12.10 8.99
N ALA A 87 1.91 -12.93 10.03
CA ALA A 87 1.58 -12.53 11.40
C ALA A 87 2.51 -11.43 11.95
N ALA A 88 3.72 -11.30 11.39
CA ALA A 88 4.66 -10.23 11.73
C ALA A 88 4.31 -8.87 11.09
N THR A 89 3.33 -8.84 10.17
CA THR A 89 2.88 -7.61 9.51
C THR A 89 1.47 -7.25 9.95
N SER A 90 1.34 -6.06 10.54
CA SER A 90 0.07 -5.48 10.94
C SER A 90 -0.40 -4.49 9.88
N PHE A 91 -1.66 -4.64 9.48
CA PHE A 91 -2.38 -3.73 8.61
C PHE A 91 -3.56 -3.14 9.36
N SER A 92 -3.77 -1.83 9.24
CA SER A 92 -4.98 -1.17 9.74
C SER A 92 -5.40 -0.05 8.79
N CYS A 93 -6.68 0.28 8.76
CA CYS A 93 -7.21 1.36 7.94
C CYS A 93 -8.00 2.35 8.79
N HIS A 94 -8.04 3.60 8.35
CA HIS A 94 -8.93 4.61 8.91
C HIS A 94 -9.41 5.54 7.82
N HIS A 95 -10.68 5.93 7.91
CA HIS A 95 -11.24 6.98 7.06
C HIS A 95 -10.70 8.33 7.51
N THR A 96 -10.30 9.16 6.53
CA THR A 96 -9.88 10.54 6.74
C THR A 96 -10.90 11.47 6.08
N ALA A 97 -10.78 12.78 6.30
CA ALA A 97 -11.62 13.76 5.61
C ALA A 97 -11.48 13.68 4.08
N ASP A 98 -10.30 13.29 3.60
CA ASP A 98 -9.92 13.33 2.19
C ASP A 98 -9.87 11.95 1.53
N GLY A 99 -10.23 10.87 2.24
CA GLY A 99 -10.23 9.52 1.70
C GLY A 99 -10.02 8.41 2.73
N LEU A 100 -9.12 7.49 2.42
CA LEU A 100 -8.80 6.32 3.22
C LEU A 100 -7.29 6.25 3.42
N SER A 101 -6.84 6.07 4.65
CA SER A 101 -5.42 5.85 4.93
C SER A 101 -5.21 4.45 5.50
N LEU A 102 -4.29 3.72 4.86
CA LEU A 102 -3.90 2.36 5.21
C LEU A 102 -2.50 2.37 5.82
N HIS A 103 -2.42 1.97 7.08
CA HIS A 103 -1.19 1.84 7.83
C HIS A 103 -0.64 0.42 7.76
N VAL A 104 0.66 0.33 7.52
CA VAL A 104 1.43 -0.91 7.55
C VAL A 104 2.53 -0.79 8.59
N LYS A 105 2.56 -1.74 9.52
CA LYS A 105 3.65 -1.89 10.49
C LYS A 105 4.26 -3.28 10.34
N SER A 106 5.57 -3.33 10.13
CA SER A 106 6.34 -4.57 10.07
C SER A 106 7.74 -4.37 10.66
N GLU A 107 8.60 -5.36 10.49
CA GLU A 107 10.02 -5.29 10.86
C GLU A 107 10.93 -5.54 9.65
N LEU A 108 11.99 -4.75 9.53
CA LEU A 108 13.07 -4.94 8.56
C LEU A 108 14.40 -5.10 9.32
N SER A 109 14.91 -6.34 9.38
CA SER A 109 16.21 -6.66 10.02
C SER A 109 16.32 -6.17 11.46
N GLY A 110 15.32 -6.43 12.30
CA GLY A 110 15.29 -5.97 13.70
C GLY A 110 14.85 -4.52 13.90
N LEU A 111 14.65 -3.75 12.82
CA LEU A 111 14.19 -2.37 12.90
C LEU A 111 12.70 -2.26 12.56
N PRO A 112 11.94 -1.42 13.28
CA PRO A 112 10.55 -1.20 12.94
C PRO A 112 10.45 -0.50 11.59
N PHE A 113 9.51 -0.96 10.77
CA PHE A 113 9.22 -0.44 9.44
C PHE A 113 7.76 0.01 9.39
N TYR A 114 7.53 1.25 8.94
CA TYR A 114 6.22 1.87 8.84
C TYR A 114 5.96 2.35 7.42
N TRP A 115 4.72 2.21 6.97
CA TRP A 115 4.25 2.80 5.73
C TRP A 115 2.79 3.19 5.82
N ASP A 116 2.45 4.36 5.29
CA ASP A 116 1.09 4.85 5.20
C ASP A 116 0.76 5.03 3.72
N PHE A 117 -0.28 4.35 3.24
CA PHE A 117 -0.88 4.63 1.94
C PHE A 117 -1.96 5.68 2.12
N HIS A 118 -1.89 6.79 1.38
CA HIS A 118 -2.87 7.87 1.44
C HIS A 118 -3.77 7.82 0.21
N CYS A 119 -4.86 7.07 0.31
CA CYS A 119 -5.75 6.82 -0.82
C CYS A 119 -6.83 7.88 -0.89
N CYS A 120 -6.89 8.64 -1.99
CA CYS A 120 -7.99 9.57 -2.28
C CYS A 120 -9.14 8.83 -3.00
N PRO A 121 -10.36 9.39 -3.08
CA PRO A 121 -11.42 8.84 -3.91
C PRO A 121 -10.93 8.57 -5.33
N ALA A 122 -11.16 7.35 -5.83
CA ALA A 122 -10.72 6.97 -7.15
C ALA A 122 -11.47 7.78 -8.23
N PRO A 123 -10.78 8.25 -9.28
CA PRO A 123 -11.44 8.93 -10.38
C PRO A 123 -12.28 7.91 -11.18
N VAL A 124 -13.30 8.40 -11.89
CA VAL A 124 -14.31 7.55 -12.56
C VAL A 124 -13.67 6.58 -13.55
N GLU A 125 -12.57 6.97 -14.18
CA GLU A 125 -11.85 6.15 -15.16
C GLU A 125 -11.18 4.91 -14.54
N MET A 126 -11.04 4.87 -13.21
CA MET A 126 -10.37 3.80 -12.48
C MET A 126 -11.34 2.81 -11.82
N VAL A 127 -12.63 3.13 -11.81
CA VAL A 127 -13.71 2.32 -11.21
C VAL A 127 -14.26 1.30 -12.20
#